data_AF-A0A920YLA0-F1
#
_entry.id   AF-A0A920YLA0-F1
#
_cell.length_a   1.000
_cell.length_b   1.000
_cell.length_c   1.000
_cell.angle_alpha   90.00
_cell.angle_beta   90.00
_cell.angle_gamma   90.00
#
_symmetry.space_group_name_H-M   'P 1'
#
loop_
_entity.id
_entity.type
_entity.pdbx_description
1 polymer ?
#
loop_
_entity_poly.entity_id
_entity_poly.type
_entity_poly.pdbx_seq_one_letter_code
_entity_poly.pdbx_strand_id
1 'polypeptide(L)' 'MKPVTWWLFVILFLAAAIPWPWTARPEPYLFGWLPFPLFYWWTLAVLNFIFILWAANAWLRSQRRKAK' A
#
# COMPACT_ATOMS: atom_id res chain seq x y z
N MET A 1 13.70 -5.96 11.92
CA MET A 1 12.70 -6.07 10.82
C MET A 1 13.44 -6.64 9.61
N LYS A 2 12.85 -7.61 8.88
CA LYS A 2 13.52 -8.14 7.68
C LYS A 2 13.68 -7.01 6.65
N PRO A 3 14.80 -6.94 5.90
CA PRO A 3 15.05 -5.83 4.97
C PRO A 3 13.94 -5.69 3.91
N VAL A 4 13.30 -6.80 3.52
CA VAL A 4 12.18 -6.85 2.56
C VAL A 4 10.98 -6.01 3.00
N THR A 5 10.69 -5.94 4.30
CA THR A 5 9.56 -5.18 4.84
C THR A 5 9.73 -3.68 4.65
N TRP A 6 10.98 -3.22 4.71
CA TRP A 6 11.33 -1.80 4.59
C TRP A 6 11.19 -1.33 3.13
N TRP A 7 11.65 -2.14 2.18
CA TRP A 7 11.50 -1.87 0.75
C TRP A 7 10.03 -1.77 0.33
N LEU A 8 9.16 -2.67 0.79
CA LEU A 8 7.72 -2.62 0.52
C LEU A 8 7.07 -1.34 1.04
N PHE A 9 7.43 -0.91 2.25
CA PHE A 9 6.92 0.35 2.82
C PHE A 9 7.37 1.56 2.00
N VAL A 10 8.66 1.62 1.64
CA VAL A 10 9.22 2.72 0.84
C VAL A 10 8.55 2.81 -0.53
N ILE A 11 8.31 1.67 -1.19
CA ILE A 11 7.62 1.63 -2.49
C ILE A 11 6.18 2.12 -2.37
N LEU A 12 5.42 1.64 -1.36
CA LEU A 12 4.05 2.10 -1.12
C LEU A 12 3.99 3.59 -0.78
N PHE A 13 4.94 4.08 0.00
CA PHE A 13 5.05 5.48 0.39
C PHE A 13 5.37 6.38 -0.82
N LEU A 14 6.37 6.02 -1.63
CA LEU A 14 6.72 6.75 -2.85
C LEU A 14 5.57 6.74 -3.86
N ALA A 15 4.90 5.59 -4.03
CA ALA A 15 3.75 5.48 -4.91
C ALA A 15 2.59 6.40 -4.49
N ALA A 16 2.37 6.59 -3.18
CA ALA A 16 1.38 7.53 -2.67
C ALA A 16 1.83 9.01 -2.70
N ALA A 17 3.13 9.27 -2.49
CA ALA A 17 3.66 10.62 -2.35
C ALA A 17 3.94 11.32 -3.69
N ILE A 18 4.19 10.57 -4.76
CA ILE A 18 4.48 11.14 -6.09
C ILE A 18 3.15 11.53 -6.76
N PRO A 19 2.90 12.83 -7.01
CA PRO A 19 1.72 13.27 -7.74
C PRO A 19 1.95 13.01 -9.23
N TRP A 20 1.58 11.82 -9.68
CA TRP A 20 1.75 11.47 -11.08
C TRP A 20 0.83 12.32 -11.97
N PRO A 21 1.27 12.78 -13.14
CA PRO A 21 0.50 13.67 -14.01
C PRO A 21 -0.83 13.05 -14.48
N TRP A 22 -0.92 11.73 -14.53
CA TRP A 22 -2.14 10.99 -14.86
C TRP A 22 -3.13 10.89 -13.69
N THR A 23 -2.70 11.13 -12.46
CA THR A 23 -3.63 11.20 -11.30
C THR A 23 -4.38 12.53 -11.24
N ALA A 24 -3.92 13.55 -11.98
CA ALA A 24 -4.54 14.87 -12.04
C ALA A 24 -5.74 14.96 -12.98
N ARG A 25 -5.93 13.96 -13.86
CA ARG A 25 -7.06 13.90 -14.80
C ARG A 25 -7.93 12.69 -14.47
N PRO A 26 -9.26 12.82 -14.48
CA PRO A 26 -10.15 11.69 -14.19
C PRO A 26 -10.14 10.63 -15.30
N GLU A 27 -9.70 10.98 -16.51
CA GLU A 27 -9.51 10.05 -17.62
C GLU A 27 -8.16 9.32 -17.53
N PRO A 28 -8.10 8.03 -17.90
CA PRO A 28 -9.18 7.22 -18.47
C PRO A 28 -10.18 6.70 -17.42
N TYR A 29 -11.41 6.40 -17.83
CA TYR A 29 -12.38 5.72 -16.99
C TYR A 29 -12.31 4.21 -17.21
N LEU A 30 -12.14 3.44 -16.14
CA LEU A 30 -12.38 2.02 -16.10
C LEU A 30 -13.90 1.78 -16.12
N PHE A 31 -14.35 0.85 -16.98
CA PHE A 31 -15.77 0.46 -17.10
C PHE A 31 -16.73 1.61 -17.44
N GLY A 32 -16.22 2.74 -17.96
CA GLY A 32 -17.03 3.90 -18.35
C GLY A 32 -17.54 4.79 -17.20
N TRP A 33 -17.24 4.47 -15.94
CA TRP A 33 -17.69 5.26 -14.78
C TRP A 33 -16.65 5.44 -13.68
N LEU A 34 -15.64 4.56 -13.59
CA LEU A 34 -14.65 4.60 -12.51
C LEU A 34 -13.38 5.31 -12.98
N PRO A 35 -13.03 6.50 -12.45
CA PRO A 35 -11.78 7.16 -12.80
C PRO A 35 -10.57 6.25 -12.49
N PHE A 36 -9.67 6.09 -13.46
CA PHE A 36 -8.43 5.34 -13.25
C PHE A 36 -7.60 5.84 -12.05
N PRO A 37 -7.48 7.16 -11.80
CA PRO A 37 -6.81 7.63 -10.59
C PRO A 37 -7.45 7.10 -9.31
N LEU A 38 -8.79 7.07 -9.24
CA LEU A 38 -9.51 6.59 -8.05
C LEU A 38 -9.24 5.11 -7.80
N PHE A 39 -9.24 4.30 -8.87
CA PHE A 39 -8.88 2.88 -8.79
C PHE A 39 -7.44 2.67 -8.29
N TYR A 40 -6.49 3.49 -8.75
CA TYR A 40 -5.12 3.46 -8.27
C TYR A 40 -5.04 3.77 -6.77
N TRP A 41 -5.71 4.83 -6.32
CA TRP A 41 -5.75 5.20 -4.90
C TRP A 41 -6.39 4.11 -4.03
N TRP A 42 -7.46 3.47 -4.49
CA TRP A 42 -8.08 2.34 -3.80
C TRP A 42 -7.13 1.14 -3.71
N THR A 43 -6.44 0.82 -4.80
CA THR A 43 -5.45 -0.26 -4.83
C THR A 43 -4.33 0.01 -3.82
N LEU A 44 -3.82 1.24 -3.79
CA LEU A 44 -2.82 1.69 -2.81
C LEU A 44 -3.33 1.56 -1.37
N ALA A 45 -4.56 1.98 -1.10
CA ALA A 45 -5.15 1.89 0.24
C ALA A 45 -5.30 0.42 0.70
N VAL A 46 -5.75 -0.47 -0.19
CA VAL A 46 -5.86 -1.91 0.10
C VAL A 46 -4.49 -2.52 0.36
N LEU A 47 -3.50 -2.24 -0.49
CA LEU A 47 -2.13 -2.72 -0.30
C LEU A 47 -1.51 -2.21 1.00
N ASN A 48 -1.73 -0.95 1.33
CA ASN A 48 -1.26 -0.36 2.59
C ASN A 48 -1.92 -1.04 3.80
N PHE A 49 -3.22 -1.30 3.74
CA PHE A 49 -3.93 -2.00 4.81
C PHE A 49 -3.43 -3.43 5.01
N ILE A 50 -3.23 -4.19 3.92
CA ILE A 50 -2.64 -5.53 3.97
C ILE A 50 -1.23 -5.48 4.59
N PHE A 51 -0.43 -4.49 4.21
CA PHE A 51 0.91 -4.30 4.75
C PHE A 51 0.89 -4.06 6.26
N ILE A 52 -0.01 -3.20 6.76
CA ILE A 52 -0.16 -2.93 8.20
C ILE A 52 -0.57 -4.19 8.95
N LEU A 53 -1.55 -4.94 8.46
CA LEU A 53 -1.98 -6.21 9.07
C LEU A 53 -0.84 -7.23 9.10
N TRP A 54 -0.08 -7.34 8.02
CA TRP A 54 1.05 -8.23 7.94
C TRP A 54 2.17 -7.83 8.92
N ALA A 55 2.49 -6.54 8.99
CA ALA A 55 3.48 -6.00 9.92
C ALA A 55 3.07 -6.24 11.38
N ALA A 56 1.80 -5.99 11.72
CA ALA A 56 1.25 -6.26 13.05
C ALA A 56 1.32 -7.74 13.41
N ASN A 57 0.97 -8.64 12.48
CA ASN A 57 1.07 -10.08 12.70
C ASN A 57 2.53 -10.54 12.85
N ALA A 58 3.46 -10.00 12.05
CA ALA A 58 4.88 -10.30 12.17
C ALA A 58 5.44 -9.84 13.53
N TRP A 59 5.02 -8.67 14.00
CA TRP A 59 5.34 -8.16 15.33
C TRP A 59 4.81 -9.08 16.44
N LEU A 60 3.53 -9.43 16.41
CA LEU A 60 2.90 -10.35 17.38
C LEU A 60 3.62 -11.70 17.44
N ARG A 61 3.99 -12.27 16.28
CA ARG A 61 4.78 -13.52 16.20
C ARG A 61 6.20 -13.36 16.74
N SER A 62 6.79 -12.18 16.64
CA SER A 62 8.08 -11.89 17.26
C SER A 62 7.97 -11.82 18.78
N GLN A 63 6.90 -11.21 19.30
CA GLN A 63 6.68 -11.10 20.76
C GLN A 63 6.39 -12.48 21.37
N ARG A 64 5.54 -13.30 20.74
CA ARG A 64 5.27 -14.67 21.19
C ARG A 64 6.52 -15.55 21.26
N ARG A 65 7.49 -15.33 20.36
CA ARG A 65 8.77 -16.06 20.36
C ARG A 65 9.76 -15.58 21.43
N LYS A 66 9.62 -14.34 21.92
CA LYS A 66 10.42 -13.81 23.03
C LYS A 66 9.85 -14.16 24.39
N ALA A 67 8.54 -14.40 24.47
CA ALA A 67 7.85 -14.75 25.70
C ALA A 67 7.91 -16.26 26.05
N LYS A 68 8.49 -17.08 25.17
CA LYS A 68 8.73 -18.51 25.34
C LYS A 68 10.22 -18.76 25.46
#